data_AF-A0A537TLM7-F1
#
_entry.id   AF-A0A537TLM7-F1
#
_cell.length_a   1.000
_cell.length_b   1.000
_cell.length_c   1.000
_cell.angle_alpha   90.00
_cell.angle_beta   90.00
_cell.angle_gamma   90.00
#
_symmetry.space_group_name_H-M   'P 1'
#
loop_
_entity.id
_entity.type
_entity.pdbx_description
1 polymer ?
#
loop_
_entity_poly.entity_id
_entity_poly.type
_entity_poly.pdbx_seq_one_letter_code
_entity_poly.pdbx_strand_id
1 'polypeptide(L)'
;MHARRLAHPLLARRVHARAEDESGAALVEFALVLPLLLVVLLGILDFGRALNYWIDETHLANEAARWAVVNKNPGPFGTLQQSVQQQADSAELRNGGTSSVAGPATVCISFPNGTESIGDPVQATVTATYNWLPFLGNKMGLAQTTIAGTATMRLEAAPTTYSAGCT
;
A
#
# COMPACT_ATOMS: atom_id res chain seq x y z
N MET A 1 -97.43 15.46 -7.31
CA MET A 1 -96.72 15.29 -6.03
C MET A 1 -95.44 14.50 -6.29
N HIS A 2 -94.29 15.19 -6.37
CA HIS A 2 -92.99 14.58 -6.67
C HIS A 2 -92.11 14.62 -5.41
N ALA A 3 -91.78 13.45 -4.87
CA ALA A 3 -90.89 13.31 -3.72
C ALA A 3 -89.43 13.45 -4.18
N ARG A 4 -88.76 14.55 -3.77
CA ARG A 4 -87.32 14.74 -3.94
C ARG A 4 -86.58 13.89 -2.88
N ARG A 5 -85.83 12.90 -3.32
CA ARG A 5 -84.84 12.19 -2.48
C ARG A 5 -83.66 13.12 -2.22
N LEU A 6 -83.36 13.38 -0.95
CA LEU A 6 -82.16 14.08 -0.50
C LEU A 6 -80.98 13.12 -0.56
N ALA A 7 -80.00 13.41 -1.41
CA ALA A 7 -78.70 12.72 -1.40
C ALA A 7 -77.81 13.39 -0.35
N HIS A 8 -77.37 12.64 0.65
CA HIS A 8 -76.32 13.06 1.59
C HIS A 8 -74.95 12.88 0.93
N PRO A 9 -74.09 13.92 0.89
CA PRO A 9 -72.69 13.72 0.55
C PRO A 9 -71.99 13.13 1.77
N LEU A 10 -71.66 11.83 1.70
CA LEU A 10 -70.69 11.24 2.62
C LEU A 10 -69.33 11.86 2.31
N LEU A 11 -68.87 12.74 3.20
CA LEU A 11 -67.50 13.25 3.23
C LEU A 11 -66.55 12.07 3.40
N ALA A 12 -66.02 11.57 2.28
CA ALA A 12 -64.91 10.63 2.27
C ALA A 12 -63.66 11.36 2.79
N ARG A 13 -63.45 11.28 4.11
CA ARG A 13 -62.23 11.72 4.77
C ARG A 13 -61.10 10.85 4.21
N ARG A 14 -60.30 11.42 3.30
CA ARG A 14 -59.03 10.83 2.86
C ARG A 14 -58.13 10.76 4.09
N VAL A 15 -58.12 9.60 4.74
CA VAL A 15 -57.06 9.23 5.67
C VAL A 15 -55.85 8.98 4.78
N HIS A 16 -55.02 10.00 4.62
CA HIS A 16 -53.63 9.78 4.24
C HIS A 16 -53.00 8.97 5.38
N ALA A 17 -53.07 7.65 5.26
CA ALA A 17 -52.23 6.76 6.03
C ALA A 17 -50.80 7.07 5.62
N ARG A 18 -50.13 7.91 6.43
CA ARG A 18 -48.67 7.90 6.53
C ARG A 18 -48.34 6.48 7.02
N ALA A 19 -48.03 5.60 6.08
CA ALA A 19 -47.29 4.40 6.40
C ALA A 19 -45.95 4.89 6.96
N GLU A 20 -45.80 4.84 8.27
CA GLU A 20 -44.52 5.07 8.94
C GLU A 20 -43.64 3.89 8.55
N ASP A 21 -42.88 4.11 7.49
CA ASP A 21 -42.01 3.13 6.85
C ASP A 21 -40.68 3.04 7.64
N GLU A 22 -40.75 2.51 8.86
CA GLU A 22 -39.57 2.26 9.71
C GLU A 22 -38.55 1.34 9.01
N SER A 23 -39.03 0.46 8.12
CA SER A 23 -38.22 -0.41 7.27
C SER A 23 -37.31 0.37 6.31
N GLY A 24 -37.82 1.47 5.73
CA GLY A 24 -37.06 2.34 4.82
C GLY A 24 -36.00 3.17 5.55
N ALA A 25 -36.28 3.58 6.79
CA ALA A 25 -35.33 4.35 7.61
C ALA A 25 -34.07 3.54 7.94
N ALA A 26 -34.22 2.28 8.34
CA ALA A 26 -33.07 1.40 8.65
C ALA A 26 -32.15 1.16 7.44
N LEU A 27 -32.71 1.05 6.23
CA LEU A 27 -31.93 0.93 4.99
C LEU A 27 -31.09 2.20 4.73
N VAL A 28 -31.68 3.37 4.97
CA VAL A 28 -31.00 4.67 4.79
C VAL A 28 -29.90 4.85 5.83
N GLU A 29 -30.14 4.49 7.09
CA GLU A 29 -29.11 4.53 8.14
C GLU A 29 -27.92 3.63 7.81
N PHE A 30 -28.17 2.40 7.35
CA PHE A 30 -27.12 1.49 6.91
C PHE A 30 -26.35 2.05 5.69
N ALA A 31 -27.06 2.63 4.72
CA ALA A 31 -26.43 3.22 3.54
C ALA A 31 -25.51 4.41 3.88
N LEU A 32 -25.73 5.11 4.99
CA LEU A 32 -24.86 6.18 5.47
C LEU A 32 -23.62 5.66 6.22
N VAL A 33 -23.74 4.56 6.96
CA VAL A 33 -22.62 3.97 7.71
C VAL A 33 -21.73 3.10 6.84
N LEU A 34 -22.31 2.42 5.84
CA LEU A 34 -21.60 1.50 4.95
C LEU A 34 -20.35 2.12 4.28
N PRO A 35 -20.39 3.33 3.70
CA PRO A 35 -19.20 3.95 3.08
C PRO A 35 -18.05 4.14 4.08
N LEU A 36 -18.35 4.54 5.32
CA LEU A 36 -17.34 4.70 6.37
C LEU A 36 -16.74 3.35 6.74
N LEU A 37 -17.57 2.32 6.89
CA LEU A 37 -17.12 0.97 7.21
C LEU A 37 -16.24 0.39 6.10
N LEU A 38 -16.58 0.63 4.83
CA LEU A 38 -15.78 0.22 3.68
C LEU A 38 -14.41 0.90 3.66
N VAL A 39 -14.34 2.21 3.93
CA VAL A 39 -13.06 2.93 4.01
C VAL A 39 -12.16 2.36 5.11
N VAL A 40 -12.72 2.08 6.29
CA VAL A 40 -11.96 1.47 7.40
C VAL A 40 -11.46 0.07 7.04
N LEU A 41 -12.32 -0.76 6.45
CA LEU A 41 -11.96 -2.12 6.03
C LEU A 41 -10.85 -2.10 4.97
N LEU A 42 -11.01 -1.29 3.93
CA LEU A 42 -10.01 -1.13 2.88
C LEU A 42 -8.70 -0.55 3.42
N GLY A 43 -8.75 0.37 4.40
CA GLY A 43 -7.57 0.89 5.09
C GLY A 43 -6.79 -0.17 5.86
N ILE A 44 -7.48 -1.11 6.53
CA ILE A 44 -6.81 -2.22 7.21
C ILE A 44 -6.13 -3.15 6.21
N LEU A 45 -6.78 -3.45 5.08
CA LEU A 45 -6.19 -4.27 4.03
C LEU A 45 -4.98 -3.59 3.38
N ASP A 46 -5.08 -2.28 3.12
CA ASP A 46 -3.99 -1.47 2.57
C ASP A 46 -2.79 -1.42 3.52
N PHE A 47 -3.04 -1.27 4.82
CA PHE A 47 -2.02 -1.35 5.86
C PHE A 47 -1.33 -2.73 5.91
N GLY A 48 -2.11 -3.81 5.78
CA GLY A 48 -1.54 -5.17 5.70
C GLY A 48 -0.57 -5.35 4.54
N ARG A 49 -0.86 -4.74 3.38
CA ARG A 49 0.06 -4.75 2.22
C ARG A 49 1.33 -3.94 2.49
N ALA A 50 1.19 -2.74 3.06
CA ALA A 50 2.35 -1.92 3.42
C ALA A 50 3.28 -2.65 4.40
N LEU A 51 2.73 -3.34 5.41
CA LEU A 51 3.51 -4.16 6.34
C LEU A 51 4.23 -5.31 5.61
N ASN A 52 3.57 -5.98 4.67
CA ASN A 52 4.18 -7.06 3.89
C ASN A 52 5.39 -6.55 3.08
N TYR A 53 5.27 -5.38 2.46
CA TYR A 53 6.41 -4.76 1.76
C TYR A 53 7.55 -4.38 2.68
N TRP A 54 7.26 -3.87 3.88
CA TRP A 54 8.31 -3.59 4.87
C TRP A 54 9.12 -4.84 5.25
N ILE A 55 8.44 -5.98 5.36
CA ILE A 55 9.09 -7.28 5.65
C ILE A 55 9.97 -7.69 4.46
N ASP A 56 9.44 -7.61 3.23
CA ASP A 56 10.17 -7.95 1.99
C ASP A 56 11.42 -7.06 1.83
N GLU A 57 11.28 -5.74 1.95
CA GLU A 57 12.41 -4.80 1.92
C GLU A 57 13.48 -5.09 2.96
N THR A 58 13.07 -5.45 4.19
CA THR A 58 14.00 -5.83 5.26
C THR A 58 14.73 -7.12 4.90
N HIS A 59 14.03 -8.10 4.34
CA HIS A 59 14.64 -9.35 3.86
C HIS A 59 15.66 -9.08 2.75
N LEU A 60 15.29 -8.28 1.75
CA LEU A 60 16.16 -7.88 0.64
C LEU A 60 17.36 -7.08 1.10
N ALA A 61 17.22 -6.17 2.07
CA ALA A 61 18.33 -5.43 2.64
C ALA A 61 19.36 -6.38 3.29
N ASN A 62 18.88 -7.38 4.05
CA ASN A 62 19.74 -8.40 4.65
C ASN A 62 20.44 -9.23 3.58
N GLU A 63 19.74 -9.62 2.53
CA GLU A 63 20.32 -10.37 1.42
C GLU A 63 21.36 -9.55 0.64
N ALA A 64 21.06 -8.30 0.31
CA ALA A 64 22.00 -7.36 -0.31
C ALA A 64 23.27 -7.21 0.54
N ALA A 65 23.12 -7.00 1.86
CA ALA A 65 24.26 -6.91 2.76
C ALA A 65 25.10 -8.20 2.74
N ARG A 66 24.47 -9.39 2.77
CA ARG A 66 25.19 -10.68 2.73
C ARG A 66 25.99 -10.86 1.45
N TRP A 67 25.41 -10.52 0.30
CA TRP A 67 26.09 -10.62 -1.00
C TRP A 67 27.20 -9.57 -1.15
N ALA A 68 26.97 -8.35 -0.64
CA ALA A 68 27.95 -7.29 -0.59
C ALA A 68 29.19 -7.69 0.24
N VAL A 69 28.98 -8.25 1.43
CA VAL A 69 30.04 -8.71 2.35
C VAL A 69 31.06 -9.63 1.68
N VAL A 70 30.61 -10.50 0.78
CA VAL A 70 31.44 -11.49 0.09
C VAL A 70 31.83 -11.08 -1.34
N ASN A 71 31.56 -9.84 -1.74
CA ASN A 71 31.87 -9.31 -3.06
C ASN A 71 31.36 -10.21 -4.21
N LYS A 72 30.08 -10.57 -4.16
CA LYS A 72 29.48 -11.45 -5.16
C LYS A 72 28.10 -10.96 -5.59
N ASN A 73 27.88 -10.94 -6.90
CA ASN A 73 26.56 -10.70 -7.50
C ASN A 73 25.81 -12.04 -7.66
N PRO A 74 24.61 -12.22 -7.07
CA PRO A 74 23.86 -13.47 -7.13
C PRO A 74 23.13 -13.73 -8.46
N GLY A 75 22.97 -12.70 -9.30
CA GLY A 75 22.12 -12.77 -10.49
C GLY A 75 22.84 -12.41 -11.79
N PRO A 76 22.20 -12.68 -12.94
CA PRO A 76 22.72 -12.29 -14.26
C PRO A 76 22.57 -10.79 -14.55
N PHE A 77 22.03 -10.01 -13.61
CA PHE A 77 21.78 -8.59 -13.80
C PHE A 77 23.07 -7.78 -13.57
N GLY A 78 23.13 -6.60 -14.20
CA GLY A 78 24.37 -5.83 -14.33
C GLY A 78 25.02 -5.46 -13.00
N THR A 79 24.23 -5.04 -12.02
CA THR A 79 24.72 -4.68 -10.68
C THR A 79 24.15 -5.59 -9.58
N LEU A 80 24.84 -5.67 -8.45
CA LEU A 80 24.35 -6.37 -7.25
C LEU A 80 22.99 -5.83 -6.82
N GLN A 81 22.82 -4.51 -6.83
CA GLN A 81 21.58 -3.82 -6.46
C GLN A 81 20.41 -4.27 -7.35
N GLN A 82 20.62 -4.34 -8.68
CA GLN A 82 19.60 -4.82 -9.63
C GLN A 82 19.27 -6.30 -9.40
N SER A 83 20.28 -7.14 -9.16
CA SER A 83 20.07 -8.56 -8.89
C SER A 83 19.26 -8.78 -7.61
N VAL A 84 19.49 -8.00 -6.56
CA VAL A 84 18.71 -8.10 -5.32
C VAL A 84 17.31 -7.55 -5.51
N GLN A 85 17.13 -6.43 -6.20
CA GLN A 85 15.81 -5.89 -6.50
C GLN A 85 14.92 -6.91 -7.21
N GLN A 86 15.49 -7.69 -8.14
CA GLN A 86 14.76 -8.73 -8.88
C GLN A 86 14.43 -9.99 -8.04
N GLN A 87 14.95 -10.10 -6.82
CA GLN A 87 14.61 -11.16 -5.87
C GLN A 87 13.43 -10.80 -4.97
N ALA A 88 12.90 -9.57 -5.04
CA ALA A 88 11.72 -9.18 -4.27
C ALA A 88 10.53 -10.13 -4.54
N ASP A 89 9.80 -10.50 -3.50
CA ASP A 89 8.73 -11.50 -3.57
C ASP A 89 7.60 -11.02 -4.48
N SER A 90 7.24 -9.73 -4.38
CA SER A 90 6.18 -9.15 -5.19
C SER A 90 6.68 -8.64 -6.55
N ALA A 91 5.85 -8.77 -7.59
CA ALA A 91 6.12 -8.17 -8.90
C ALA A 91 6.10 -6.62 -8.85
N GLU A 92 5.39 -6.08 -7.88
CA GLU A 92 5.18 -4.64 -7.66
C GLU A 92 6.45 -4.00 -7.12
N LEU A 93 7.14 -4.63 -6.16
CA LEU A 93 8.45 -4.15 -5.71
C LEU A 93 9.54 -4.35 -6.77
N ARG A 94 9.44 -5.39 -7.61
CA ARG A 94 10.41 -5.62 -8.70
C ARG A 94 10.34 -4.56 -9.79
N ASN A 95 9.13 -4.23 -10.24
CA ASN A 95 8.89 -3.48 -11.47
C ASN A 95 8.07 -2.20 -11.30
N GLY A 96 7.45 -1.98 -10.15
CA GLY A 96 6.44 -0.94 -9.96
C GLY A 96 5.20 -1.17 -10.83
N GLY A 97 4.60 -0.07 -11.29
CA GLY A 97 3.51 -0.10 -12.27
C GLY A 97 2.11 -0.28 -11.69
N THR A 98 1.95 -0.23 -10.36
CA THR A 98 0.63 -0.22 -9.73
C THR A 98 0.31 1.14 -9.12
N SER A 99 -0.96 1.36 -8.81
CA SER A 99 -1.37 2.60 -8.16
C SER A 99 -0.81 2.75 -6.74
N SER A 100 -0.58 1.63 -6.03
CA SER A 100 0.03 1.61 -4.69
C SER A 100 1.56 1.72 -4.74
N VAL A 101 2.20 1.16 -5.78
CA VAL A 101 3.67 1.16 -5.95
C VAL A 101 3.97 1.57 -7.39
N ALA A 102 4.19 2.87 -7.59
CA ALA A 102 4.32 3.45 -8.92
C ALA A 102 5.66 3.10 -9.59
N GLY A 103 6.74 3.13 -8.81
CA GLY A 103 8.08 2.75 -9.23
C GLY A 103 8.57 1.52 -8.49
N PRO A 104 9.58 0.81 -9.03
CA PRO A 104 10.17 -0.33 -8.35
C PRO A 104 10.88 0.08 -7.06
N ALA A 105 11.18 -0.89 -6.20
CA ALA A 105 12.01 -0.68 -5.03
C ALA A 105 13.44 -0.28 -5.43
N THR A 106 13.99 0.69 -4.74
CA THR A 106 15.36 1.16 -4.91
C THR A 106 16.25 0.46 -3.90
N VAL A 107 17.28 -0.23 -4.38
CA VAL A 107 18.29 -0.90 -3.54
C VAL A 107 19.56 -0.06 -3.56
N CYS A 108 20.00 0.39 -2.38
CA CYS A 108 21.18 1.20 -2.18
C CYS A 108 22.22 0.44 -1.36
N ILE A 109 23.48 0.54 -1.77
CA ILE A 109 24.63 0.08 -1.00
C ILE A 109 25.48 1.30 -0.65
N SER A 110 25.89 1.38 0.61
CA SER A 110 26.73 2.46 1.11
C SER A 110 27.74 1.95 2.13
N PHE A 111 28.82 2.70 2.33
CA PHE A 111 29.86 2.41 3.31
C PHE A 111 29.82 3.52 4.37
N PRO A 112 29.23 3.28 5.54
CA PRO A 112 29.04 4.32 6.56
C PRO A 112 30.36 4.98 7.02
N ASN A 113 31.46 4.23 6.99
CA ASN A 113 32.79 4.73 7.35
C ASN A 113 33.48 5.51 6.21
N GLY A 114 32.90 5.52 5.00
CA GLY A 114 33.50 6.11 3.80
C GLY A 114 34.68 5.31 3.23
N THR A 115 35.03 4.18 3.84
CA THR A 115 36.11 3.28 3.42
C THR A 115 35.56 1.91 3.04
N GLU A 116 36.24 1.25 2.09
CA GLU A 116 35.84 -0.03 1.50
C GLU A 116 36.83 -1.15 1.84
N SER A 117 37.50 -1.04 3.00
CA SER A 117 38.50 -2.01 3.43
C SER A 117 37.85 -3.25 4.03
N ILE A 118 38.53 -4.39 3.97
CA ILE A 118 38.09 -5.59 4.66
C ILE A 118 37.98 -5.28 6.16
N GLY A 119 36.84 -5.62 6.77
CA GLY A 119 36.52 -5.26 8.15
C GLY A 119 35.67 -3.99 8.31
N ASP A 120 35.51 -3.17 7.27
CA ASP A 120 34.62 -2.01 7.31
C ASP A 120 33.14 -2.42 7.22
N PRO A 121 32.22 -1.61 7.78
CA PRO A 121 30.80 -1.85 7.64
C PRO A 121 30.34 -1.53 6.21
N VAL A 122 29.52 -2.42 5.66
CA VAL A 122 28.70 -2.18 4.48
C VAL A 122 27.24 -2.13 4.89
N GLN A 123 26.52 -1.12 4.43
CA GLN A 123 25.10 -0.91 4.69
C GLN A 123 24.31 -1.05 3.39
N ALA A 124 23.34 -1.95 3.39
CA ALA A 124 22.34 -2.07 2.35
C ALA A 124 21.01 -1.48 2.83
N THR A 125 20.39 -0.69 1.98
CA THR A 125 19.10 -0.03 2.24
C THR A 125 18.20 -0.27 1.06
N VAL A 126 17.01 -0.81 1.29
CA VAL A 126 15.98 -1.00 0.27
C VAL A 126 14.83 -0.08 0.59
N THR A 127 14.33 0.66 -0.39
CA THR A 127 13.24 1.61 -0.21
C THR A 127 12.18 1.45 -1.29
N ALA A 128 10.91 1.56 -0.93
CA ALA A 128 9.83 1.72 -1.88
C ALA A 128 8.88 2.84 -1.44
N THR A 129 8.29 3.52 -2.42
CA THR A 129 7.28 4.56 -2.14
C THR A 129 5.90 3.94 -2.24
N TYR A 130 5.19 3.88 -1.11
CA TYR A 130 3.84 3.35 -1.02
C TYR A 130 2.80 4.48 -1.04
N ASN A 131 1.83 4.36 -1.94
CA ASN A 131 0.70 5.26 -2.07
C ASN A 131 -0.51 4.66 -1.35
N TRP A 132 -0.93 5.29 -0.27
CA TRP A 132 -2.06 4.83 0.53
C TRP A 132 -3.39 5.07 -0.17
N LEU A 133 -4.28 4.08 -0.09
CA LEU A 133 -5.67 4.11 -0.58
C LEU A 133 -5.79 4.70 -2.00
N PRO A 134 -5.08 4.15 -3.01
CA PRO A 134 -4.98 4.76 -4.34
C PRO A 134 -6.34 4.87 -5.06
N PHE A 135 -7.33 4.08 -4.66
CA PHE A 135 -8.69 4.11 -5.19
C PHE A 135 -9.49 5.37 -4.79
N LEU A 136 -9.11 6.05 -3.70
CA LEU A 136 -9.68 7.34 -3.30
C LEU A 136 -9.09 8.52 -4.09
N GLY A 137 -8.15 8.22 -4.99
CA GLY A 137 -7.54 9.15 -5.94
C GLY A 137 -6.38 9.94 -5.36
N ASN A 138 -5.30 10.05 -6.14
CA ASN A 138 -4.12 10.89 -5.84
C ASN A 138 -4.45 12.39 -5.68
N LYS A 139 -5.70 12.82 -5.91
CA LYS A 139 -6.15 14.21 -5.77
C LYS A 139 -6.43 14.64 -4.33
N MET A 140 -6.61 13.69 -3.41
CA MET A 140 -6.77 14.01 -1.98
C MET A 140 -5.43 14.17 -1.24
N GLY A 141 -4.29 14.07 -1.95
CA GLY A 141 -2.98 14.18 -1.30
C GLY A 141 -2.79 13.15 -0.19
N LEU A 142 -3.46 12.00 -0.30
CA LEU A 142 -3.30 10.91 0.66
C LEU A 142 -1.81 10.58 0.72
N ALA A 143 -1.28 10.62 1.93
CA ALA A 143 0.15 10.63 2.19
C ALA A 143 0.81 9.49 1.40
N GLN A 144 1.91 9.77 0.71
CA GLN A 144 2.82 8.71 0.30
C GLN A 144 3.74 8.47 1.47
N THR A 145 4.13 7.21 1.70
CA THR A 145 5.12 6.88 2.71
C THR A 145 6.22 6.09 2.06
N THR A 146 7.45 6.56 2.23
CA THR A 146 8.62 5.76 1.89
C THR A 146 8.80 4.73 2.99
N ILE A 147 8.66 3.47 2.60
CA ILE A 147 8.98 2.33 3.44
C ILE A 147 10.44 1.99 3.16
N ALA A 148 11.18 1.63 4.21
CA ALA A 148 12.59 1.32 4.09
C ALA A 148 12.98 0.14 4.99
N GLY A 149 13.71 -0.81 4.41
CA GLY A 149 14.47 -1.86 5.10
C GLY A 149 15.96 -1.54 5.07
N THR A 150 16.66 -1.72 6.20
CA THR A 150 18.12 -1.49 6.27
C THR A 150 18.81 -2.66 6.96
N ALA A 151 20.00 -3.01 6.47
CA ALA A 151 20.87 -4.00 7.07
C ALA A 151 22.32 -3.54 6.96
N THR A 152 23.10 -3.72 8.03
CA THR A 152 24.52 -3.37 8.06
C THR A 152 25.31 -4.60 8.49
N MET A 153 26.38 -4.93 7.75
CA MET A 153 27.25 -6.07 8.01
C MET A 153 28.72 -5.69 7.83
N ARG A 154 29.64 -6.54 8.29
CA ARG A 154 31.09 -6.32 8.17
C ARG A 154 31.62 -6.96 6.88
N LEU A 155 32.35 -6.20 6.06
CA LEU A 155 32.99 -6.71 4.84
C LEU A 155 34.00 -7.83 5.17
N GLU A 156 33.92 -8.92 4.40
CA GLU A 156 34.90 -10.02 4.43
C GLU A 156 35.78 -10.04 3.16
N ALA A 157 35.36 -9.32 2.11
CA ALA A 157 36.11 -9.13 0.88
C ALA A 157 36.07 -7.66 0.43
N ALA A 158 37.10 -7.20 -0.28
CA ALA A 158 37.09 -5.87 -0.88
C ALA A 158 36.05 -5.82 -2.02
N PRO A 159 35.21 -4.78 -2.09
CA PRO A 159 34.15 -4.66 -3.10
C PRO A 159 34.73 -4.27 -4.47
N THR A 160 34.99 -5.25 -5.32
CA THR A 160 35.50 -5.04 -6.68
C THR A 160 34.47 -5.33 -7.77
N THR A 161 33.38 -6.03 -7.45
CA THR A 161 32.32 -6.39 -8.39
C THR A 161 31.08 -5.49 -8.29
N TYR A 162 31.04 -4.61 -7.30
CA TYR A 162 29.97 -3.63 -7.09
C TYR A 162 30.56 -2.36 -6.49
N SER A 163 29.81 -1.26 -6.56
CA SER A 163 30.16 0.02 -5.94
C SER A 163 29.03 0.52 -5.04
N ALA A 164 29.33 1.48 -4.17
CA ALA A 164 28.29 2.25 -3.51
C ALA A 164 27.36 2.93 -4.54
N GLY A 165 26.10 3.11 -4.16
CA GLY A 165 25.06 3.69 -5.00
C GLY A 165 23.75 2.93 -4.94
N CYS A 166 22.74 3.51 -5.57
CA CYS A 166 21.38 3.00 -5.68
C CYS A 166 21.07 2.51 -7.09
N THR A 167 20.06 1.64 -7.25
CA THR A 167 19.49 1.29 -8.56
C THR A 167 18.80 2.46 -9.25
#